data_AF-A0A317ZIQ9-F1
#
_entry.id   AF-A0A317ZIQ9-F1
#
_cell.length_a   1.000
_cell.length_b   1.000
_cell.length_c   1.000
_cell.angle_alpha   90.00
_cell.angle_beta   90.00
_cell.angle_gamma   90.00
#
_symmetry.space_group_name_H-M   'P 1'
#
loop_
_entity.id
_entity.type
_entity.pdbx_description
1 polymer ?
#
loop_
_entity_poly.entity_id
_entity_poly.type
_entity_poly.pdbx_seq_one_letter_code
_entity_poly.pdbx_strand_id
1 'polypeptide(L)'
;MPVEVMRYRLSIPAQLCMMLRGSPVGKIKSELKKAERYNLELDGTALEAHYLAQGDITDLVDSLIFAQENGMKLSPMRAMAQQFILMHQGEIKLRDKLNALKGAGISDLDSYLTKESIQAERENR
;
A
#
# COMPACT_ATOMS: atom_id res chain seq x y z
N MET A 1 -19.39 -5.18 -20.17
CA MET A 1 -19.72 -5.76 -18.86
C MET A 1 -19.59 -4.65 -17.84
N PRO A 2 -20.60 -4.37 -17.00
CA PRO A 2 -20.43 -3.36 -15.96
C PRO A 2 -19.44 -3.88 -14.92
N VAL A 3 -18.37 -3.13 -14.69
CA VAL A 3 -17.41 -3.40 -13.61
C VAL A 3 -18.17 -3.24 -12.30
N GLU A 4 -18.28 -4.31 -11.53
CA GLU A 4 -18.87 -4.29 -10.21
C GLU A 4 -18.05 -3.30 -9.37
N VAL A 5 -18.62 -2.14 -9.07
CA VAL A 5 -17.99 -1.16 -8.17
C VAL A 5 -18.01 -1.82 -6.79
N MET A 6 -16.93 -2.51 -6.43
CA MET A 6 -16.76 -3.10 -5.11
C MET A 6 -16.95 -1.99 -4.09
N ARG A 7 -18.08 -2.02 -3.39
CA ARG A 7 -18.39 -1.05 -2.35
C ARG A 7 -17.45 -1.32 -1.18
N TYR A 8 -16.42 -0.49 -1.03
CA TYR A 8 -15.43 -0.49 0.06
C TYR A 8 -16.02 -0.12 1.43
N ARG A 9 -17.24 -0.57 1.72
CA ARG A 9 -17.92 -0.35 2.99
C ARG A 9 -17.58 -1.49 3.93
N LEU A 10 -16.80 -1.18 4.94
CA LEU A 10 -16.66 -2.04 6.12
C LEU A 10 -18.05 -2.29 6.73
N SER A 11 -18.42 -3.56 6.88
CA SER A 11 -19.66 -3.93 7.55
C SER A 11 -19.62 -3.50 9.03
N ILE A 12 -20.78 -3.35 9.68
CA ILE A 12 -20.83 -3.03 11.13
C ILE A 12 -20.10 -4.11 11.95
N PRO A 13 -20.31 -5.42 11.70
CA PRO A 13 -19.53 -6.46 12.38
C PRO A 13 -18.02 -6.32 12.18
N ALA A 14 -17.56 -6.03 10.96
CA ALA A 14 -16.14 -5.82 10.70
C ALA A 14 -15.59 -4.62 11.48
N GLN A 15 -16.31 -3.49 11.52
CA GLN A 15 -15.92 -2.32 12.29
C GLN A 15 -15.82 -2.63 13.80
N LEU A 16 -16.77 -3.40 14.36
CA LEU A 16 -16.71 -3.82 15.76
C LEU A 16 -15.49 -4.71 16.03
N CYS A 17 -15.23 -5.70 15.17
CA CYS A 17 -14.05 -6.55 15.28
C CYS A 17 -12.74 -5.74 15.23
N MET A 18 -12.66 -4.75 14.34
CA MET A 18 -11.53 -3.83 14.24
C MET A 18 -11.34 -3.00 15.52
N MET A 19 -12.44 -2.45 16.07
CA MET A 19 -12.39 -1.70 17.32
C MET A 19 -11.92 -2.56 18.49
N LEU A 20 -12.39 -3.82 18.58
CA LEU A 20 -11.94 -4.77 19.60
C LEU A 20 -10.44 -5.08 19.49
N ARG A 21 -9.87 -5.02 18.30
CA ARG A 21 -8.42 -5.18 18.05
C ARG A 21 -7.60 -3.90 18.24
N GLY A 22 -8.24 -2.76 18.55
CA GLY A 22 -7.55 -1.47 18.67
C GLY A 22 -7.18 -0.82 17.33
N SER A 23 -7.78 -1.27 16.23
CA SER A 23 -7.52 -0.73 14.89
C SER A 23 -8.20 0.64 14.68
N PRO A 24 -7.60 1.59 13.95
CA PRO A 24 -8.10 2.94 13.77
C PRO A 24 -9.17 2.98 12.68
N VAL A 25 -10.37 2.48 12.99
CA VAL A 25 -11.49 2.33 12.04
C VAL A 25 -11.81 3.62 11.28
N GLY A 26 -11.77 4.78 11.97
CA GLY A 26 -12.00 6.08 11.34
C GLY A 26 -10.98 6.39 10.24
N LYS A 27 -9.68 6.15 10.51
CA LYS A 27 -8.58 6.37 9.56
C LYS A 27 -8.66 5.39 8.38
N ILE A 28 -8.93 4.10 8.65
CA ILE A 28 -9.10 3.09 7.60
C ILE A 28 -10.22 3.51 6.64
N LYS A 29 -11.38 3.94 7.18
CA LYS A 29 -12.52 4.37 6.35
C LYS A 29 -12.21 5.61 5.52
N SER A 30 -11.51 6.60 6.08
CA SER A 30 -11.17 7.81 5.33
C SER A 30 -10.22 7.50 4.17
N GLU A 31 -9.24 6.62 4.39
CA GLU A 31 -8.27 6.22 3.37
C GLU A 31 -8.89 5.30 2.30
N LEU A 32 -9.80 4.39 2.67
CA LEU A 32 -10.58 3.62 1.68
C LEU A 32 -11.42 4.53 0.78
N LYS A 33 -12.09 5.53 1.36
CA LYS A 33 -12.85 6.52 0.56
C LYS A 33 -11.93 7.35 -0.34
N LYS A 34 -10.69 7.57 0.07
CA LYS A 34 -9.68 8.22 -0.77
C LYS A 34 -9.27 7.30 -1.92
N ALA A 35 -8.91 6.05 -1.63
CA ALA A 35 -8.56 5.04 -2.63
C ALA A 35 -9.68 4.84 -3.68
N GLU A 36 -10.94 4.78 -3.25
CA GLU A 36 -12.12 4.66 -4.12
C GLU A 36 -12.23 5.81 -5.14
N ARG A 37 -11.94 7.06 -4.72
CA ARG A 37 -11.95 8.22 -5.64
C ARG A 37 -10.93 8.12 -6.77
N TYR A 38 -9.86 7.35 -6.54
CA TYR A 38 -8.81 7.10 -7.53
C TYR A 38 -8.96 5.73 -8.21
N ASN A 39 -10.07 5.00 -7.98
CA ASN A 39 -10.28 3.63 -8.49
C ASN A 39 -9.18 2.63 -8.09
N LEU A 40 -8.59 2.81 -6.89
CA LEU A 40 -7.63 1.85 -6.35
C LEU A 40 -8.36 0.64 -5.75
N GLU A 41 -7.95 -0.56 -6.13
CA GLU A 41 -8.46 -1.82 -5.56
C GLU A 41 -7.82 -2.11 -4.21
N LEU A 42 -8.44 -1.64 -3.12
CA LEU A 42 -7.87 -1.73 -1.78
C LEU A 42 -8.88 -2.23 -0.75
N ASP A 43 -8.58 -3.35 -0.09
CA ASP A 43 -9.47 -3.91 0.94
C ASP A 43 -9.21 -3.32 2.33
N GLY A 44 -10.28 -3.11 3.10
CA GLY A 44 -10.21 -2.62 4.46
C GLY A 44 -9.56 -3.59 5.43
N THR A 45 -9.70 -4.90 5.21
CA THR A 45 -8.99 -5.92 6.01
C THR A 45 -7.49 -5.86 5.73
N ALA A 46 -7.09 -5.63 4.48
CA ALA A 46 -5.69 -5.48 4.12
C ALA A 46 -5.08 -4.22 4.74
N LEU A 47 -5.80 -3.09 4.74
CA LEU A 47 -5.35 -1.87 5.44
C LEU A 47 -5.24 -2.06 6.95
N GLU A 48 -6.19 -2.79 7.54
CA GLU A 48 -6.11 -3.14 8.96
C GLU A 48 -4.87 -3.99 9.24
N ALA A 49 -4.64 -5.05 8.46
CA ALA A 49 -3.49 -5.92 8.63
C ALA A 49 -2.17 -5.15 8.51
N HIS A 50 -2.09 -4.23 7.54
CA HIS A 50 -0.94 -3.34 7.37
C HIS A 50 -0.70 -2.46 8.59
N TYR A 51 -1.77 -1.87 9.15
CA TYR A 51 -1.67 -1.08 10.38
C TYR A 51 -1.22 -1.91 11.58
N LEU A 52 -1.77 -3.11 11.75
CA LEU A 52 -1.39 -4.01 12.85
C LEU A 52 0.08 -4.45 12.73
N ALA A 53 0.61 -4.52 11.51
CA ALA A 53 2.03 -4.69 11.23
C ALA A 53 2.86 -3.40 11.40
N GLN A 54 2.32 -2.39 12.09
CA GLN A 54 2.91 -1.07 12.34
C GLN A 54 3.09 -0.20 11.08
N GLY A 55 2.49 -0.57 9.94
CA GLY A 55 2.52 0.19 8.70
C GLY A 55 1.73 1.50 8.76
N ASP A 56 2.19 2.54 8.08
CA ASP A 56 1.43 3.78 7.92
C ASP A 56 0.48 3.70 6.74
N ILE A 57 -0.81 3.53 7.05
CA ILE A 57 -1.93 3.50 6.10
C ILE A 57 -1.97 4.74 5.20
N THR A 58 -1.69 5.92 5.74
CA THR A 58 -1.83 7.17 4.96
C THR A 58 -0.70 7.27 3.94
N ASP A 59 0.53 6.98 4.34
CA ASP A 59 1.67 6.94 3.41
C ASP A 59 1.47 5.86 2.32
N LEU A 60 0.92 4.69 2.68
CA LEU A 60 0.60 3.63 1.72
C LEU A 60 -0.36 4.11 0.63
N VAL A 61 -1.51 4.68 1.04
CA VAL A 61 -2.55 5.11 0.10
C VAL A 61 -2.06 6.29 -0.75
N ASP A 62 -1.36 7.25 -0.15
CA ASP A 62 -0.73 8.36 -0.88
C ASP A 62 0.29 7.87 -1.91
N SER A 63 1.07 6.85 -1.56
CA SER A 63 2.07 6.26 -2.44
C SER A 63 1.43 5.53 -3.61
N LEU A 64 0.34 4.79 -3.38
CA LEU A 64 -0.42 4.12 -4.44
C LEU A 64 -1.07 5.12 -5.41
N ILE A 65 -1.66 6.19 -4.87
CA ILE A 65 -2.22 7.28 -5.68
C ILE A 65 -1.11 7.92 -6.52
N PHE A 66 0.03 8.26 -5.90
CA PHE A 66 1.16 8.83 -6.60
C PHE A 66 1.65 7.91 -7.71
N ALA A 67 1.79 6.61 -7.46
CA ALA A 67 2.20 5.65 -8.48
C ALA A 67 1.23 5.68 -9.67
N GLN A 68 -0.08 5.60 -9.42
CA GLN A 68 -1.10 5.63 -10.47
C GLN A 68 -1.09 6.94 -11.27
N GLU A 69 -1.03 8.10 -10.60
CA GLU A 69 -0.97 9.42 -11.26
C GLU A 69 0.27 9.59 -12.14
N ASN A 70 1.35 8.88 -11.82
CA ASN A 70 2.61 8.93 -12.56
C ASN A 70 2.81 7.76 -13.54
N GLY A 71 1.76 6.96 -13.79
CA GLY A 71 1.81 5.81 -14.70
C GLY A 71 2.75 4.70 -14.23
N MET A 72 3.04 4.65 -12.94
CA MET A 72 3.90 3.65 -12.33
C MET A 72 3.08 2.39 -11.99
N LYS A 73 3.60 1.22 -12.34
CA LYS A 73 2.97 -0.06 -11.97
C LYS A 73 3.39 -0.47 -10.56
N LEU A 74 2.47 -0.34 -9.62
CA LEU A 74 2.65 -0.77 -8.23
C LEU A 74 1.35 -1.37 -7.70
N SER A 75 1.38 -2.66 -7.36
CA SER A 75 0.23 -3.31 -6.72
C SER A 75 0.14 -3.00 -5.23
N PRO A 76 -1.08 -2.97 -4.62
CA PRO A 76 -1.26 -2.72 -3.20
C PRO A 76 -0.45 -3.64 -2.27
N MET A 77 -0.44 -4.95 -2.57
CA MET A 77 0.30 -5.92 -1.78
C MET A 77 1.81 -5.67 -1.82
N ARG A 78 2.35 -5.28 -2.99
CA ARG A 78 3.77 -4.93 -3.12
C ARG A 78 4.11 -3.61 -2.43
N ALA A 79 3.22 -2.62 -2.50
CA ALA A 79 3.40 -1.36 -1.77
C ALA A 79 3.46 -1.61 -0.25
N MET A 80 2.57 -2.44 0.30
CA MET A 80 2.59 -2.83 1.72
C MET A 80 3.91 -3.52 2.09
N ALA A 81 4.30 -4.54 1.32
CA ALA A 81 5.56 -5.26 1.53
C ALA A 81 6.77 -4.32 1.46
N GLN A 82 6.77 -3.36 0.53
CA GLN A 82 7.85 -2.41 0.37
C GLN A 82 7.95 -1.45 1.55
N GLN A 83 6.83 -0.95 2.06
CA GLN A 83 6.82 -0.11 3.24
C GLN A 83 7.34 -0.88 4.47
N PHE A 84 7.00 -2.16 4.59
CA PHE A 84 7.53 -3.02 5.65
C PHE A 84 9.05 -3.18 5.55
N ILE A 85 9.59 -3.41 4.34
CA ILE A 85 11.05 -3.48 4.11
C ILE A 85 11.72 -2.16 4.49
N LEU A 86 11.14 -1.02 4.08
CA LEU A 86 11.69 0.31 4.38
C LEU A 86 11.71 0.59 5.89
N MET A 87 10.70 0.14 6.62
CA MET A 87 10.68 0.24 8.08
C MET A 87 11.85 -0.48 8.74
N HIS A 88 12.27 -1.62 8.17
CA HIS A 88 13.41 -2.38 8.69
C HIS A 88 14.78 -1.81 8.26
N GLN A 89 14.82 -1.01 7.19
CA GLN A 89 16.05 -0.40 6.65
C GLN A 89 16.37 1.00 7.23
N GLY A 90 15.50 1.54 8.09
CA GLY A 90 15.58 2.91 8.61
C GLY A 90 14.56 3.82 7.91
N GLU A 91 13.79 4.58 8.68
CA GLU A 91 12.54 5.22 8.24
C GLU A 91 12.68 6.12 7.00
N ILE A 92 12.40 5.54 5.83
CA ILE A 92 12.14 6.25 4.59
C ILE A 92 10.67 6.02 4.25
N LYS A 93 9.91 7.09 4.03
CA LYS A 93 8.52 6.98 3.58
C LYS A 93 8.47 6.34 2.21
N LEU A 94 7.46 5.50 1.96
CA LEU A 94 7.31 4.83 0.67
C LEU A 94 7.22 5.86 -0.45
N ARG A 95 6.51 6.97 -0.22
CA ARG A 95 6.35 8.07 -1.17
C ARG A 95 7.67 8.67 -1.63
N ASP A 96 8.62 8.87 -0.72
CA ASP A 96 9.92 9.44 -1.03
C ASP A 96 10.74 8.49 -1.90
N LYS A 97 10.67 7.17 -1.61
CA LYS A 97 11.30 6.14 -2.44
C LYS A 97 10.68 6.11 -3.84
N LEU A 98 9.35 6.20 -3.97
CA LEU A 98 8.69 6.26 -5.29
C LEU A 98 9.13 7.49 -6.08
N ASN A 99 9.26 8.64 -5.43
CA ASN A 99 9.72 9.86 -6.07
C ASN A 99 11.17 9.73 -6.59
N ALA A 100 12.05 9.09 -5.80
CA ALA A 100 13.42 8.80 -6.23
C ALA A 100 13.46 7.84 -7.44
N LEU A 101 12.65 6.77 -7.42
CA LEU A 101 12.55 5.82 -8.53
C LEU A 101 12.00 6.46 -9.80
N LYS A 102 11.03 7.36 -9.67
CA LYS A 102 10.55 8.19 -10.79
C LYS A 102 11.67 9.06 -11.36
N GLY A 103 12.47 9.70 -10.50
CA GLY A 103 13.63 10.49 -10.91
C GLY A 103 14.69 9.68 -11.67
N ALA A 104 14.82 8.38 -11.35
CA ALA A 104 15.68 7.44 -12.06
C ALA A 104 15.07 6.87 -13.37
N GLY A 105 13.85 7.26 -13.73
CA GLY A 105 13.16 6.78 -14.93
C GLY A 105 12.55 5.38 -14.82
N ILE A 106 12.39 4.85 -13.60
CA ILE A 106 11.82 3.52 -13.37
C ILE A 106 10.29 3.65 -13.24
N SER A 107 9.56 3.04 -14.17
CA SER A 107 8.09 3.07 -14.21
C SER A 107 7.42 1.73 -13.88
N ASP A 108 8.11 0.61 -14.06
CA ASP A 108 7.63 -0.73 -13.68
C ASP A 108 8.26 -1.17 -12.36
N LEU A 109 7.69 -0.71 -11.24
CA LEU A 109 8.23 -1.01 -9.91
C LEU A 109 8.04 -2.47 -9.53
N ASP A 110 6.92 -3.04 -9.95
CA ASP A 110 6.58 -4.44 -9.75
C ASP A 110 7.71 -5.37 -10.29
N SER A 111 8.24 -5.09 -11.49
CA SER A 111 9.39 -5.80 -12.04
C SER A 111 10.71 -5.46 -11.34
N TYR A 112 10.93 -4.17 -11.02
CA TYR A 112 12.17 -3.70 -10.39
C TYR A 112 12.39 -4.29 -8.99
N LEU A 113 11.37 -4.25 -8.13
CA LEU A 113 11.44 -4.75 -6.76
C LEU A 113 11.70 -6.26 -6.71
N THR A 114 11.20 -7.01 -7.69
CA THR A 114 11.46 -8.45 -7.82
C THR A 114 12.92 -8.74 -8.17
N LYS A 115 13.53 -7.90 -9.00
CA LYS A 115 14.95 -8.05 -9.36
C LYS A 115 15.86 -7.72 -8.19
N GLU A 116 15.55 -6.67 -7.43
CA GLU A 116 16.31 -6.31 -6.23
C GLU A 116 16.30 -7.43 -5.17
N SER A 117 15.13 -8.03 -4.89
CA SER A 117 15.05 -9.12 -3.92
C SER A 117 15.83 -10.38 -4.36
N ILE A 118 15.77 -10.74 -5.66
CA ILE A 118 16.56 -11.85 -6.21
C ILE A 118 18.07 -11.54 -6.15
N GLN A 119 18.47 -10.30 -6.38
CA GLN A 119 19.88 -9.88 -6.33
C GLN A 119 20.42 -9.95 -4.89
N ALA A 120 19.65 -9.44 -3.92
CA ALA A 120 20.01 -9.48 -2.50
C ALA A 120 20.15 -10.92 -1.96
N GLU A 121 19.31 -11.86 -2.41
CA GLU A 121 19.45 -13.28 -2.04
C GLU A 121 20.70 -13.96 -2.64
N ARG A 122 21.20 -13.46 -3.78
CA ARG A 122 22.42 -14.00 -4.41
C ARG A 122 23.70 -13.49 -3.77
N GLU A 123 23.71 -12.27 -3.24
CA GLU A 123 24.88 -11.70 -2.56
C GLU A 123 25.06 -12.22 -1.12
N ASN A 124 24.02 -12.83 -0.55
CA ASN A 124 24.03 -13.40 0.81
C ASN A 124 24.31 -14.93 0.82
N ARG A 125 24.76 -15.49 -0.31
CA ARG A 125 25.22 -16.88 -0.46
C ARG A 125 26.71 -16.93 -0.80
#